data_AF-A0A9R0BMR2-F1
#
_entry.id   AF-A0A9R0BMR2-F1
#
_cell.length_a   1.000
_cell.length_b   1.000
_cell.length_c   1.000
_cell.angle_alpha   90.00
_cell.angle_beta   90.00
_cell.angle_gamma   90.00
#
_symmetry.space_group_name_H-M   'P 1'
#
loop_
_entity.id
_entity.type
_entity.pdbx_description
1 polymer ?
#
loop_
_entity_poly.entity_id
_entity_poly.type
_entity_poly.pdbx_seq_one_letter_code
_entity_poly.pdbx_strand_id
1 'polypeptide(L)'
;MVIRNKLSWNSIEEVNRDFGSCLYDLQNFKILYDKEEMPELWARYIKEGFKSYMVSFLELTKAMLYYKSIDLNIKSKNFYDYLLACEYHNLLPKNSSIVIETLRKLRNDDSHGYDIPQFEDMYELFTENEEVFVSIRNSCKK
;
A
#
# COMPACT_ATOMS: atom_id res chain seq x y z
N MET A 1 -0.51 22.99 19.89
CA MET A 1 0.65 22.72 19.02
C MET A 1 0.77 21.22 18.86
N VAL A 2 0.15 20.64 17.82
CA VAL A 2 0.15 19.18 17.63
C VAL A 2 1.52 18.81 17.06
N ILE A 3 2.31 18.10 17.86
CA ILE A 3 3.59 17.54 17.46
C ILE A 3 3.28 16.57 16.31
N ARG A 4 3.76 16.89 15.10
CA ARG A 4 3.74 15.98 13.97
C ARG A 4 4.49 14.72 14.39
N ASN A 5 3.81 13.58 14.48
CA ASN A 5 4.48 12.28 14.55
C ASN A 5 5.33 12.14 13.29
N LYS A 6 6.62 12.49 13.40
CA LYS A 6 7.66 12.05 12.48
C LYS A 6 7.58 10.52 12.45
N LEU A 7 7.41 9.96 11.25
CA LEU A 7 7.45 8.56 10.84
C LEU A 7 7.73 7.57 12.00
N SER A 8 6.76 6.71 12.31
CA SER A 8 6.84 5.70 13.38
C SER A 8 7.88 4.61 13.15
N TRP A 9 8.48 4.53 11.96
CA TRP A 9 9.54 3.59 11.62
C TRP A 9 10.90 4.25 11.80
N ASN A 10 11.82 3.55 12.46
CA ASN A 10 13.17 4.02 12.73
C ASN A 10 14.16 3.58 11.64
N SER A 11 13.83 2.54 10.86
CA SER A 11 14.71 2.03 9.81
C SER A 11 13.95 1.37 8.66
N ILE A 12 14.63 1.17 7.52
CA ILE A 12 14.07 0.45 6.37
C ILE A 12 13.82 -1.04 6.69
N GLU A 13 14.57 -1.62 7.62
CA GLU A 13 14.36 -3.00 8.09
C GLU A 13 13.04 -3.14 8.85
N GLU A 14 12.68 -2.16 9.69
CA GLU A 14 11.38 -2.13 10.35
C GLU A 14 10.25 -2.01 9.31
N VAL A 15 10.40 -1.13 8.32
CA VAL A 15 9.44 -1.00 7.21
C VAL A 15 9.30 -2.31 6.44
N ASN A 16 10.40 -3.00 6.13
CA ASN A 16 10.40 -4.27 5.41
C ASN A 16 9.74 -5.41 6.22
N ARG A 17 9.96 -5.45 7.54
CA ARG A 17 9.28 -6.41 8.43
C ARG A 17 7.77 -6.18 8.39
N ASP A 18 7.35 -4.93 8.55
CA ASP A 18 5.94 -4.57 8.62
C ASP A 18 5.25 -4.75 7.25
N PHE A 19 5.96 -4.53 6.13
CA PHE A 19 5.52 -4.95 4.79
C PHE A 19 5.27 -6.44 4.69
N GLY A 20 6.13 -7.25 5.32
CA GLY A 20 5.98 -8.70 5.34
C GLY A 20 4.70 -9.14 6.03
N SER A 21 4.43 -8.60 7.22
CA SER A 21 3.19 -8.86 7.96
C SER A 21 1.97 -8.36 7.20
N CYS A 22 2.03 -7.13 6.67
CA CYS A 22 0.94 -6.53 5.93
C CYS A 22 0.53 -7.36 4.70
N LEU A 23 1.52 -7.80 3.90
CA LEU A 23 1.25 -8.61 2.72
C LEU A 23 0.72 -10.01 3.08
N TYR A 24 1.25 -10.62 4.14
CA TYR A 24 0.76 -11.90 4.64
C TYR A 24 -0.73 -11.81 5.04
N ASP A 25 -1.13 -10.75 5.73
CA ASP A 25 -2.52 -10.57 6.13
C ASP A 25 -3.43 -10.28 4.94
N LEU A 26 -3.01 -9.48 3.96
CA LEU A 26 -3.77 -9.27 2.71
C LEU A 26 -4.02 -10.58 1.95
N GLN A 27 -2.98 -11.42 1.83
CA GLN A 27 -3.10 -12.74 1.20
C GLN A 27 -4.05 -13.67 1.96
N ASN A 28 -4.01 -13.65 3.30
CA ASN A 28 -4.95 -14.44 4.11
C ASN A 28 -6.38 -13.91 4.00
N PHE A 29 -6.60 -12.59 4.01
CA PHE A 29 -7.92 -12.02 3.81
C PHE A 29 -8.51 -12.41 2.46
N LYS A 30 -7.71 -12.41 1.40
CA LYS A 30 -8.10 -12.91 0.07
C LYS A 30 -8.57 -14.37 0.14
N ILE A 31 -7.73 -15.26 0.68
CA ILE A 31 -8.07 -16.69 0.84
C ILE A 31 -9.34 -16.89 1.67
N LEU A 32 -9.54 -16.08 2.72
CA LEU A 32 -10.74 -16.16 3.55
C LEU A 32 -11.98 -15.69 2.81
N TYR A 33 -11.89 -14.57 2.08
CA TYR A 33 -12.99 -13.99 1.33
C TYR A 33 -13.50 -14.91 0.22
N ASP A 34 -12.61 -15.65 -0.46
CA ASP A 34 -12.97 -16.59 -1.54
C ASP A 34 -13.68 -17.87 -1.05
N LYS A 35 -13.93 -18.04 0.26
CA LYS A 35 -14.65 -19.22 0.78
C LYS A 35 -16.17 -19.04 0.66
N GLU A 36 -16.83 -20.04 0.07
CA GLU A 36 -18.25 -19.98 -0.33
C GLU A 36 -19.28 -19.87 0.81
N GLU A 37 -18.88 -19.99 2.08
CA GLU A 37 -19.79 -19.85 3.22
C GLU A 37 -19.15 -19.07 4.37
N MET A 38 -19.43 -17.78 4.44
CA MET A 38 -18.97 -16.91 5.52
C MET A 38 -20.14 -16.13 6.14
N PRO A 39 -20.32 -16.17 7.47
CA PRO A 39 -21.36 -15.38 8.10
C PRO A 39 -21.12 -13.88 7.88
N GLU A 40 -22.19 -13.11 7.70
CA GLU A 40 -22.15 -11.69 7.30
C GLU A 40 -21.24 -10.83 8.18
N LEU A 41 -21.24 -11.08 9.50
CA LEU A 41 -20.37 -10.38 10.44
C LEU A 41 -18.87 -10.62 10.17
N TRP A 42 -18.49 -11.86 9.84
CA TRP A 42 -17.11 -12.19 9.48
C TRP A 42 -16.72 -11.58 8.14
N ALA A 43 -17.62 -11.58 7.17
CA ALA A 43 -17.42 -10.92 5.89
C ALA A 43 -17.13 -9.43 6.10
N ARG A 44 -17.91 -8.76 6.96
CA ARG A 44 -17.66 -7.36 7.32
C ARG A 44 -16.27 -7.16 7.93
N TYR A 45 -15.85 -7.98 8.90
CA TYR A 45 -14.52 -7.85 9.50
C TYR A 45 -13.38 -8.08 8.51
N ILE A 46 -13.53 -9.05 7.60
CA ILE A 46 -12.54 -9.31 6.55
C ILE A 46 -12.46 -8.13 5.57
N LYS A 47 -13.60 -7.58 5.15
CA LYS A 47 -13.63 -6.42 4.26
C LYS A 47 -12.98 -5.19 4.90
N GLU A 48 -13.32 -4.87 6.14
CA GLU A 48 -12.74 -3.72 6.86
C GLU A 48 -11.25 -3.93 7.18
N GLY A 49 -10.87 -5.14 7.57
CA GLY A 49 -9.48 -5.54 7.78
C GLY A 49 -8.67 -5.37 6.49
N PHE A 50 -9.14 -5.93 5.38
CA PHE A 50 -8.49 -5.83 4.08
C PHE A 50 -8.25 -4.37 3.67
N LYS A 51 -9.29 -3.52 3.71
CA LYS A 51 -9.16 -2.08 3.42
C LYS A 51 -8.09 -1.43 4.31
N SER A 52 -8.09 -1.71 5.61
CA SER A 52 -7.11 -1.17 6.56
C SER A 52 -5.68 -1.57 6.21
N TYR A 53 -5.47 -2.82 5.78
CA TYR A 53 -4.16 -3.31 5.36
C TYR A 53 -3.72 -2.75 4.00
N MET A 54 -4.65 -2.50 3.07
CA MET A 54 -4.34 -1.81 1.81
C MET A 54 -3.86 -0.38 2.08
N VAL A 55 -4.50 0.35 3.00
CA VAL A 55 -4.02 1.67 3.44
C VAL A 55 -2.66 1.57 4.12
N SER A 56 -2.46 0.55 4.97
CA SER A 56 -1.17 0.32 5.63
C SER A 56 -0.05 0.05 4.62
N PHE A 57 -0.32 -0.71 3.56
CA PHE A 57 0.62 -0.97 2.48
C PHE A 57 1.05 0.32 1.75
N LEU A 58 0.10 1.23 1.51
CA LEU A 58 0.39 2.54 0.92
C LEU A 58 1.32 3.38 1.83
N GLU A 59 1.08 3.39 3.13
CA GLU A 59 1.93 4.13 4.09
C GLU A 59 3.33 3.50 4.21
N LEU A 60 3.43 2.18 4.21
CA LEU A 60 4.71 1.46 4.18
C LEU A 60 5.49 1.74 2.90
N THR A 61 4.80 1.86 1.76
CA THR A 61 5.43 2.24 0.48
C THR A 61 6.02 3.64 0.55
N LYS A 62 5.27 4.61 1.11
CA LYS A 62 5.79 5.97 1.33
C LYS A 62 7.00 5.98 2.26
N ALA A 63 6.95 5.21 3.36
CA ALA A 63 8.06 5.11 4.31
C ALA A 63 9.32 4.50 3.67
N MET A 64 9.17 3.42 2.90
CA MET A 64 10.28 2.81 2.15
C MET A 64 10.90 3.82 1.18
N LEU A 65 10.09 4.53 0.40
CA LEU A 65 10.59 5.50 -0.58
C LEU A 65 11.28 6.68 0.08
N TYR A 66 10.78 7.12 1.24
CA TYR A 66 11.47 8.12 2.04
C TYR A 66 12.91 7.69 2.34
N TYR A 67 13.13 6.46 2.84
CA TYR A 67 14.49 5.96 3.11
C TYR A 67 15.32 5.76 1.84
N LYS A 68 14.73 5.24 0.76
CA LYS A 68 15.47 4.92 -0.48
C LYS A 68 15.81 6.15 -1.33
N SER A 69 15.09 7.26 -1.17
CA SER A 69 15.28 8.46 -1.99
C SER A 69 16.14 9.55 -1.35
N ILE A 70 16.61 9.35 -0.11
CA ILE A 70 17.44 10.32 0.64
C ILE A 70 18.63 10.79 -0.19
N ASP A 71 19.36 9.85 -0.78
CA ASP A 71 20.59 10.14 -1.52
C ASP A 71 20.36 10.62 -2.96
N LEU A 72 19.15 10.46 -3.49
CA LEU A 72 18.82 10.78 -4.88
C LEU A 72 18.21 12.17 -5.07
N ASN A 73 17.86 12.87 -3.99
CA ASN A 73 17.33 14.24 -3.99
C ASN A 73 16.21 14.44 -5.04
N ILE A 74 15.31 13.46 -5.14
CA ILE A 74 14.21 13.47 -6.12
C ILE A 74 13.24 14.60 -5.76
N LYS A 75 13.17 15.63 -6.62
CA LYS A 75 12.22 16.74 -6.47
C LYS A 75 11.03 16.52 -7.40
N SER A 76 9.83 16.47 -6.84
CA SER A 76 8.58 16.29 -7.60
C SER A 76 7.53 17.32 -7.19
N LYS A 77 6.62 17.65 -8.12
CA LYS A 77 5.51 18.59 -7.87
C LYS A 77 4.31 17.93 -7.20
N ASN A 78 4.06 16.66 -7.53
CA ASN A 78 2.99 15.86 -6.96
C ASN A 78 3.48 14.44 -6.64
N PHE A 79 2.68 13.68 -5.89
CA PHE A 79 3.07 12.34 -5.46
C PHE A 79 3.12 11.33 -6.61
N TYR A 80 2.35 11.49 -7.68
CA TYR A 80 2.44 10.57 -8.83
C TYR A 80 3.75 10.77 -9.61
N ASP A 81 4.15 12.02 -9.86
CA ASP A 81 5.44 12.35 -10.46
C ASP A 81 6.61 11.80 -9.61
N TYR A 82 6.45 11.81 -8.28
CA TYR A 82 7.42 11.21 -7.36
C TYR A 82 7.55 9.70 -7.58
N LEU A 83 6.42 8.97 -7.66
CA LEU A 83 6.43 7.53 -7.91
C LEU A 83 7.10 7.20 -9.25
N LEU A 84 6.76 7.93 -10.31
CA LEU A 84 7.35 7.76 -11.64
C LEU A 84 8.87 7.96 -11.62
N ALA A 85 9.35 8.98 -10.88
CA ALA A 85 10.78 9.19 -10.71
C ALA A 85 11.44 8.05 -9.92
N CYS A 86 10.81 7.56 -8.85
CA CYS A 86 11.28 6.40 -8.10
C CYS A 86 11.36 5.14 -8.97
N GLU A 87 10.40 4.91 -9.86
CA GLU A 87 10.43 3.80 -10.82
C GLU A 87 11.54 3.98 -11.86
N TYR A 88 11.71 5.20 -12.39
CA TYR A 88 12.82 5.54 -13.30
C TYR A 88 14.21 5.29 -12.68
N HIS A 89 14.37 5.60 -11.39
CA HIS A 89 15.59 5.36 -10.64
C HIS A 89 15.71 3.94 -10.06
N ASN A 90 14.82 3.01 -10.44
CA ASN A 90 14.78 1.61 -9.95
C ASN A 90 14.60 1.48 -8.42
N LEU A 91 14.05 2.49 -7.76
CA LEU A 91 13.64 2.42 -6.35
C LEU A 91 12.30 1.69 -6.21
N LEU A 92 11.47 1.76 -7.25
CA LEU A 92 10.26 0.96 -7.40
C LEU A 92 10.38 0.02 -8.59
N PRO A 93 9.83 -1.19 -8.52
CA PRO A 93 9.64 -2.05 -9.68
C PRO A 93 8.74 -1.39 -10.73
N LYS A 94 8.86 -1.85 -11.98
CA LYS A 94 8.01 -1.38 -13.08
C LYS A 94 6.52 -1.56 -12.75
N ASN A 95 5.69 -0.66 -13.25
CA ASN A 95 4.23 -0.60 -13.05
C ASN A 95 3.79 -0.30 -11.60
N SER A 96 4.70 -0.22 -10.63
CA SER A 96 4.35 0.10 -9.23
C SER A 96 3.74 1.48 -9.11
N SER A 97 4.19 2.45 -9.91
CA SER A 97 3.69 3.83 -9.83
C SER A 97 2.19 3.91 -10.09
N ILE A 98 1.70 3.17 -11.09
CA ILE A 98 0.28 3.15 -11.46
C ILE A 98 -0.53 2.47 -10.35
N VAL A 99 -0.09 1.30 -9.87
CA VAL A 99 -0.80 0.54 -8.82
C VAL A 99 -0.91 1.36 -7.53
N ILE A 100 0.19 1.99 -7.10
CA ILE A 100 0.21 2.80 -5.87
C ILE A 100 -0.58 4.10 -6.03
N GLU A 101 -0.58 4.70 -7.21
CA GLU A 101 -1.41 5.87 -7.49
C GLU A 101 -2.91 5.54 -7.46
N THR A 102 -3.30 4.42 -8.07
CA THR A 102 -4.69 3.93 -8.03
C THR A 102 -5.12 3.66 -6.59
N LEU A 103 -4.30 2.95 -5.80
CA LEU A 103 -4.56 2.72 -4.39
C LEU A 103 -4.71 4.04 -3.59
N ARG A 104 -3.85 5.03 -3.87
CA ARG A 104 -3.94 6.35 -3.22
C ARG A 104 -5.26 7.06 -3.56
N LYS A 105 -5.73 6.97 -4.80
CA LYS A 105 -7.01 7.54 -5.24
C LYS A 105 -8.17 6.88 -4.52
N LEU A 106 -8.24 5.54 -4.55
CA LEU A 106 -9.24 4.76 -3.82
C LEU A 106 -9.29 5.18 -2.34
N ARG A 107 -8.13 5.25 -1.67
CA ARG A 107 -8.03 5.69 -0.26
C ARG A 107 -8.50 7.13 -0.03
N ASN A 108 -8.28 8.03 -0.98
CA ASN A 108 -8.69 9.44 -0.85
C ASN A 108 -10.20 9.62 -1.07
N ASP A 109 -10.80 8.81 -1.95
CA ASP A 109 -12.24 8.80 -2.16
C ASP A 109 -12.97 8.38 -0.86
N ASP A 110 -12.38 7.44 -0.09
CA ASP A 110 -12.84 7.03 1.26
C ASP A 110 -12.86 8.20 2.24
N SER A 111 -11.85 9.06 2.15
CA SER A 111 -11.62 10.15 3.10
C SER A 111 -12.47 11.39 2.80
N HIS A 112 -13.02 11.51 1.59
CA HIS A 112 -13.72 12.71 1.12
C HIS A 112 -15.24 12.53 0.94
N GLY A 113 -15.80 11.35 1.23
CA GLY A 113 -17.25 11.15 1.39
C GLY A 113 -18.08 11.29 0.11
N TYR A 114 -17.44 11.42 -1.06
CA TYR A 114 -18.13 11.51 -2.34
C TYR A 114 -18.39 10.13 -2.96
N ASP A 115 -17.50 9.15 -2.73
CA ASP A 115 -17.65 7.73 -3.07
C ASP A 115 -16.82 6.91 -2.06
N ILE A 116 -17.47 6.13 -1.20
CA ILE A 116 -16.74 5.19 -0.32
C ILE A 116 -16.15 4.12 -1.24
N PRO A 117 -14.81 3.97 -1.35
CA PRO A 117 -14.20 2.95 -2.19
C PRO A 117 -14.72 1.61 -1.69
N GLN A 118 -15.32 0.88 -2.62
CA GLN A 118 -15.87 -0.40 -2.28
C GLN A 118 -14.70 -1.33 -1.97
N PHE A 119 -14.91 -2.23 -1.01
CA PHE A 119 -13.92 -3.27 -0.71
C PHE A 119 -13.52 -3.99 -2.01
N GLU A 120 -14.50 -4.17 -2.89
CA GLU A 120 -14.43 -4.78 -4.20
C GLU A 120 -13.35 -4.12 -5.09
N ASP A 121 -13.28 -2.78 -5.13
CA ASP A 121 -12.28 -2.08 -5.96
C ASP A 121 -10.85 -2.29 -5.43
N MET A 122 -10.67 -2.24 -4.10
CA MET A 122 -9.37 -2.51 -3.47
C MET A 122 -8.99 -3.97 -3.59
N TYR A 123 -9.97 -4.87 -3.52
CA TYR A 123 -9.80 -6.30 -3.66
C TYR A 123 -9.32 -6.64 -5.06
N GLU A 124 -10.02 -6.16 -6.10
CA GLU A 124 -9.67 -6.34 -7.50
C GLU A 124 -8.25 -5.82 -7.77
N LEU A 125 -7.95 -4.59 -7.36
CA LEU A 125 -6.62 -3.99 -7.49
C LEU A 125 -5.53 -4.89 -6.92
N PHE A 126 -5.72 -5.44 -5.73
CA PHE A 126 -4.75 -6.34 -5.10
C PHE A 126 -4.65 -7.66 -5.85
N THR A 127 -5.78 -8.32 -6.15
CA THR A 127 -5.79 -9.64 -6.77
C THR A 127 -5.18 -9.64 -8.17
N GLU A 128 -5.44 -8.61 -8.97
CA GLU A 128 -4.90 -8.49 -10.32
C GLU A 128 -3.41 -8.11 -10.34
N ASN A 129 -2.93 -7.47 -9.27
CA ASN A 129 -1.57 -6.92 -9.20
C ASN A 129 -0.74 -7.52 -8.06
N GLU A 130 -1.10 -8.69 -7.53
CA GLU A 130 -0.47 -9.27 -6.33
C GLU A 130 1.06 -9.37 -6.48
N GLU A 131 1.55 -9.75 -7.67
CA GLU A 131 2.99 -9.79 -7.97
C GLU A 131 3.65 -8.41 -7.85
N VAL A 132 2.96 -7.33 -8.21
CA VAL A 132 3.45 -5.95 -8.05
C VAL A 132 3.59 -5.63 -6.55
N PHE A 133 2.59 -5.95 -5.72
CA PHE A 133 2.67 -5.76 -4.26
C PHE A 133 3.85 -6.54 -3.65
N VAL A 134 4.03 -7.81 -4.04
CA VAL A 134 5.19 -8.63 -3.65
C VAL A 134 6.51 -7.98 -4.09
N SER A 135 6.57 -7.49 -5.33
CA SER A 135 7.77 -6.87 -5.89
C SER A 135 8.14 -5.57 -5.18
N ILE A 136 7.16 -4.75 -4.78
CA ILE A 136 7.37 -3.51 -4.02
C ILE A 136 8.01 -3.84 -2.68
N ARG A 137 7.46 -4.81 -1.93
CA ARG A 137 8.10 -5.29 -0.69
C ARG A 137 9.54 -5.73 -0.94
N ASN A 138 9.78 -6.53 -1.99
CA ASN A 138 11.12 -7.03 -2.29
C ASN A 138 12.10 -5.90 -2.64
N SER A 139 11.60 -4.75 -3.08
CA SER A 139 12.42 -3.57 -3.33
C SER A 139 12.97 -2.93 -2.04
N CYS A 140 12.40 -3.20 -0.85
CA CYS A 140 13.01 -2.77 0.42
C CYS A 140 14.42 -3.35 0.64
N LYS A 141 14.70 -4.54 0.09
CA LYS A 141 15.98 -5.24 0.29
C LYS A 141 17.06 -4.89 -0.74
N LYS A 142 16.66 -4.21 -1.82
CA LYS A 142 17.57 -3.74 -2.89
C LYS A 142 18.07 -2.35 -2.58
#